data_AF-A0A538M2J9-F1
#
_entry.id   AF-A0A538M2J9-F1
#
_cell.length_a   1.000
_cell.length_b   1.000
_cell.length_c   1.000
_cell.angle_alpha   90.00
_cell.angle_beta   90.00
_cell.angle_gamma   90.00
#
_symmetry.space_group_name_H-M   'P 1'
#
loop_
_entity.id
_entity.type
_entity.pdbx_description
1 polymer ?
#
loop_
_entity_poly.entity_id
_entity_poly.type
_entity_poly.pdbx_seq_one_letter_code
_entity_poly.pdbx_strand_id
1 'polypeptide(L)'
;MRTLACQVGGLEADAATLDLLARLQLAARRLGIEVRLLDATPELRELVAFAGLTGVLPFEPEREAEQREEALGVEEEGQLDDPAA
;
A
#
# COMPACT_ATOMS: atom_id res chain seq x y z
N MET A 1 5.53 16.69 1.28
CA MET A 1 4.78 16.25 0.08
C MET A 1 3.49 15.62 0.56
N ARG A 2 2.33 15.97 0.00
CA ARG A 2 1.04 15.37 0.40
C ARG A 2 0.81 14.11 -0.40
N THR A 3 0.23 13.08 0.20
CA THR A 3 -0.01 11.80 -0.47
C THR A 3 -1.50 11.48 -0.51
N LEU A 4 -1.96 10.92 -1.63
CA LEU A 4 -3.32 10.45 -1.83
C LEU A 4 -3.29 8.99 -2.27
N ALA A 5 -4.02 8.14 -1.54
CA ALA A 5 -4.18 6.74 -1.91
C ALA A 5 -5.33 6.58 -2.92
N CYS A 6 -5.12 5.79 -3.96
CA CYS A 6 -6.10 5.52 -5.00
C CYS A 6 -6.22 4.01 -5.23
N GLN A 7 -7.38 3.43 -4.93
CA GLN A 7 -7.66 2.03 -5.22
C GLN A 7 -7.94 1.84 -6.71
N VAL A 8 -7.25 0.89 -7.34
CA VAL A 8 -7.34 0.63 -8.78
C VAL A 8 -7.66 -0.82 -9.13
N GLY A 9 -7.96 -1.66 -8.14
CA GLY A 9 -8.22 -3.10 -8.36
C GLY A 9 -9.47 -3.44 -9.17
N GLY A 10 -10.34 -2.46 -9.44
CA GLY A 10 -11.49 -2.61 -10.33
C GLY A 10 -11.29 -2.06 -11.74
N LEU A 11 -10.07 -1.62 -12.08
CA LEU A 11 -9.77 -1.06 -13.40
C LEU A 11 -9.29 -2.15 -14.36
N GLU A 12 -9.74 -2.06 -15.61
CA GLU A 12 -9.25 -2.90 -16.70
C GLU A 12 -7.78 -2.57 -17.02
N ALA A 13 -6.99 -3.60 -17.32
CA ALA A 13 -5.61 -3.46 -17.74
C ALA A 13 -5.54 -3.10 -19.24
N ASP A 14 -5.85 -1.85 -19.57
CA ASP A 14 -5.79 -1.34 -20.95
C ASP A 14 -5.06 0.01 -21.06
N ALA A 15 -4.85 0.44 -22.31
CA ALA A 15 -4.17 1.70 -22.60
C ALA A 15 -4.95 2.95 -22.14
N ALA A 16 -6.29 2.86 -22.03
CA ALA A 16 -7.11 3.98 -21.57
C ALA A 16 -6.95 4.19 -20.06
N THR A 17 -6.92 3.10 -19.28
CA THR A 17 -6.57 3.10 -17.87
C THR A 17 -5.16 3.68 -17.65
N LEU A 18 -4.17 3.28 -18.46
CA LEU A 18 -2.82 3.84 -18.37
C LEU A 18 -2.78 5.35 -18.62
N ASP A 19 -3.43 5.85 -19.68
CA ASP A 19 -3.50 7.28 -19.98
C ASP A 19 -4.16 8.06 -18.85
N LEU A 20 -5.28 7.54 -18.32
CA LEU A 20 -5.98 8.15 -17.19
C LEU A 20 -5.09 8.24 -15.94
N LEU A 21 -4.45 7.14 -15.54
CA LEU A 21 -3.60 7.10 -14.36
C LEU A 21 -2.36 7.99 -14.52
N ALA A 22 -1.75 8.01 -15.71
CA ALA A 22 -0.61 8.87 -16.00
C ALA A 22 -0.97 10.35 -15.93
N ARG A 23 -2.14 10.73 -16.47
CA ARG A 23 -2.66 12.11 -16.38
C ARG A 23 -2.98 12.50 -14.95
N LEU A 24 -3.61 11.61 -14.18
CA LEU A 24 -3.89 11.82 -12.76
C LEU A 24 -2.59 12.09 -12.00
N GLN A 25 -1.58 11.23 -12.18
CA GLN A 25 -0.28 11.39 -11.53
C GLN A 25 0.41 12.71 -11.93
N LEU A 26 0.39 13.06 -13.21
CA LEU A 26 0.97 14.30 -13.70
C LEU A 26 0.28 15.53 -13.10
N ALA A 27 -1.06 15.52 -13.03
CA ALA A 27 -1.82 16.59 -12.40
C ALA A 27 -1.51 16.70 -10.90
N ALA A 28 -1.45 15.58 -10.19
CA ALA A 28 -1.10 15.54 -8.77
C ALA A 28 0.31 16.08 -8.51
N ARG A 29 1.31 15.66 -9.30
CA ARG A 29 2.70 16.13 -9.16
C ARG A 29 2.81 17.64 -9.33
N ARG A 30 2.07 18.23 -10.28
CA ARG A 30 2.00 19.69 -10.47
C ARG A 30 1.42 20.44 -9.27
N LEU A 31 0.64 19.76 -8.44
CA LEU A 31 0.08 20.28 -7.20
C LEU A 31 0.91 19.91 -5.95
N GLY A 32 2.09 19.27 -6.12
CA GLY A 32 2.90 18.79 -5.00
C GLY A 32 2.30 17.59 -4.24
N ILE A 33 1.41 16.84 -4.92
CA ILE A 33 0.75 15.64 -4.41
C ILE A 33 1.34 14.41 -5.08
N GLU A 34 1.59 13.36 -4.31
CA GLU A 34 1.89 12.03 -4.80
C GLU A 34 0.63 11.15 -4.73
N VAL A 35 0.23 10.55 -5.85
CA VAL A 35 -0.82 9.53 -5.87
C VAL A 35 -0.15 8.17 -5.75
N ARG A 36 -0.60 7.35 -4.80
CA ARG A 36 -0.13 5.97 -4.61
C ARG A 36 -1.24 5.02 -5.03
N LEU A 37 -0.92 4.14 -5.98
CA LEU A 37 -1.88 3.20 -6.53
C LEU A 37 -1.92 1.95 -5.65
N LEU A 38 -3.12 1.63 -5.16
CA LEU A 38 -3.40 0.52 -4.26
C LEU A 38 -4.19 -0.57 -4.99
N ASP A 39 -3.96 -1.81 -4.57
CA ASP A 39 -4.73 -2.98 -5.02
C ASP A 39 -4.71 -3.16 -6.55
N ALA A 40 -3.66 -2.70 -7.24
CA ALA A 40 -3.53 -2.90 -8.69
C ALA A 40 -3.44 -4.38 -9.01
N THR A 41 -4.27 -4.83 -9.96
CA THR A 41 -4.28 -6.20 -10.43
C THR A 41 -2.92 -6.58 -11.04
N PRO A 42 -2.54 -7.87 -11.04
CA PRO A 42 -1.31 -8.32 -11.67
C PRO A 42 -1.21 -7.88 -13.14
N GLU A 43 -2.31 -7.96 -13.89
CA GLU A 43 -2.37 -7.60 -15.30
C GLU A 43 -2.08 -6.10 -15.51
N LEU A 44 -2.61 -5.24 -14.64
CA LEU A 44 -2.35 -3.80 -14.70
C LEU A 44 -0.89 -3.49 -14.35
N ARG A 45 -0.32 -4.18 -13.36
CA ARG A 45 1.10 -4.04 -12.99
C ARG A 45 2.02 -4.47 -14.14
N GLU A 46 1.72 -5.60 -14.78
CA GLU A 46 2.44 -6.10 -15.95
C GLU A 46 2.34 -5.12 -17.12
N LEU A 47 1.15 -4.60 -17.41
CA LEU A 47 0.97 -3.63 -18.49
C LEU A 47 1.75 -2.34 -18.23
N VAL A 48 1.79 -1.84 -17.00
CA VAL A 48 2.61 -0.68 -16.64
C VAL A 48 4.11 -0.96 -16.83
N ALA A 49 4.57 -2.14 -16.42
CA ALA A 49 5.96 -2.54 -16.61
C ALA A 49 6.32 -2.66 -18.10
N PHE A 50 5.44 -3.31 -18.88
CA PHE A 50 5.56 -3.44 -20.33
C PHE A 50 5.61 -2.08 -21.03
N ALA A 51 4.79 -1.13 -20.59
CA ALA A 51 4.77 0.23 -21.12
C ALA A 51 5.96 1.10 -20.66
N GLY A 52 6.82 0.60 -19.77
CA GLY A 52 7.94 1.36 -19.20
C GLY A 52 7.50 2.48 -18.26
N LEU A 53 6.30 2.38 -17.67
CA LEU A 53 5.69 3.42 -16.85
C LEU A 53 5.89 3.23 -15.34
N THR A 54 6.65 2.23 -14.90
CA THR A 54 6.86 1.91 -13.47
C THR A 54 7.39 3.09 -12.64
N GLY A 55 8.24 3.95 -13.21
CA GLY A 55 8.74 5.16 -12.53
C GLY A 55 7.76 6.35 -12.53
N VAL A 56 6.72 6.26 -13.35
CA VAL A 56 5.65 7.26 -13.44
C VAL A 56 4.50 6.88 -12.51
N LEU A 57 4.10 5.61 -12.52
CA LEU A 57 2.96 5.06 -11.78
C LEU A 57 3.46 4.21 -10.60
N PRO A 58 3.66 4.80 -9.41
CA PRO A 58 4.09 4.05 -8.23
C PRO A 58 2.94 3.20 -7.69
N PHE A 59 3.08 1.89 -7.79
CA PHE A 59 2.25 0.95 -7.06
C PHE A 59 2.81 0.76 -5.66
N GLU A 60 1.93 0.64 -4.66
CA GLU A 60 2.38 0.11 -3.38
C GLU A 60 2.90 -1.32 -3.59
N PRO A 61 4.02 -1.68 -2.92
CA PRO A 61 4.38 -3.08 -2.79
C PRO A 61 3.17 -3.83 -2.23
N GLU A 62 2.90 -5.02 -2.75
CA GLU A 62 1.89 -5.89 -2.17
C GLU A 62 2.24 -6.05 -0.71
N ARG A 63 1.45 -5.44 0.18
CA ARG A 63 1.62 -5.63 1.62
C ARG A 63 1.25 -7.09 1.85
N GLU A 64 2.24 -7.97 1.81
CA GLU A 64 2.13 -9.28 2.43
C GLU A 64 1.57 -9.01 3.83
N ALA A 65 0.38 -9.55 4.12
CA ALA A 65 -0.21 -9.39 5.42
C ALA A 65 0.83 -9.84 6.43
N GLU A 66 1.35 -8.92 7.25
CA GLU A 66 2.09 -9.29 8.45
C GLU A 66 1.17 -10.26 9.19
N GLN A 67 1.54 -11.53 9.19
CA GLN A 67 0.93 -12.50 10.07
C GLN A 67 1.19 -11.94 11.46
N ARG A 68 0.16 -11.31 12.02
CA ARG A 68 0.13 -10.80 13.37
C ARG A 68 0.37 -12.01 14.25
N GLU A 69 1.63 -12.22 14.62
CA GLU A 69 2.03 -13.24 15.58
C GLU A 69 1.18 -12.97 16.83
N GLU A 70 0.32 -13.93 17.16
CA GLU A 70 -0.57 -13.83 18.31
C GLU A 70 0.27 -13.52 19.54
N ALA A 71 -0.12 -12.50 20.30
CA ALA A 71 0.54 -12.13 21.54
C ALA A 71 0.55 -13.36 22.46
N LEU A 72 1.72 -14.01 22.59
CA LEU A 72 1.96 -15.03 23.58
C LEU A 72 1.65 -14.40 24.94
N GLY A 73 0.59 -14.90 25.58
CA GLY A 73 0.14 -14.43 26.88
C GLY A 73 1.28 -14.53 27.89
N VAL A 74 1.75 -13.38 28.36
CA VAL A 74 2.65 -13.30 29.51
C VAL A 74 1.78 -13.57 30.74
N GLU A 75 1.91 -14.75 31.34
CA GLU A 75 1.43 -15.00 32.69
C GLU A 75 2.37 -14.22 33.64
N GLU A 76 1.95 -13.03 34.07
CA GLU A 76 2.56 -12.39 35.22
C GLU A 76 2.16 -13.18 36.47
N GLU A 77 3.07 -14.05 36.94
CA GLU A 77 2.97 -14.64 38.26
C GLU A 77 3.01 -13.53 39.31
N GLY A 78 1.95 -13.51 40.13
CA GLY A 78 1.57 -12.38 40.95
C GLY A 78 2.56 -12.01 42.04
N GLN A 79 2.56 -10.71 42.32
CA GLN A 79 3.07 -10.09 43.54
C GLN A 79 2.65 -10.88 44.79
N LEU A 80 3.60 -11.41 45.55
CA LEU A 80 3.42 -11.70 46.97
C LEU A 80 4.31 -10.74 47.75
N ASP A 81 3.70 -9.68 48.29
CA ASP A 81 4.27 -9.01 49.46
C ASP A 81 3.88 -9.79 50.74
N ASP A 82 4.85 -9.83 51.65
CA ASP A 82 4.99 -10.59 52.91
C ASP A 82 3.81 -10.53 53.92
N PRO A 83 3.78 -11.48 54.87
CA PRO A 83 3.79 -11.05 56.27
C PRO A 83 4.65 -11.86 57.27
N ALA A 84 5.36 -11.08 58.07
CA ALA A 84 5.84 -11.20 59.47
C ALA A 84 5.79 -12.54 60.25
N ALA A 85 6.91 -12.83 60.91
CA ALA A 85 6.98 -13.28 62.31
C ALA A 85 8.26 -12.75 62.99
#